data_AF-A0AAY4EF54-F1
#
_entry.id   AF-A0AAY4EF54-F1
#
_cell.length_a   1.000
_cell.length_b   1.000
_cell.length_c   1.000
_cell.angle_alpha   90.00
_cell.angle_beta   90.00
_cell.angle_gamma   90.00
#
_symmetry.space_group_name_H-M   'P 1'
#
loop_
_entity.id
_entity.type
_entity.pdbx_description
1 polymer ?
#
loop_
_entity_poly.entity_id
_entity_poly.type
_entity_poly.pdbx_seq_one_letter_code
_entity_poly.pdbx_strand_id
1 'polypeptide(L)'
;MAKYFLWGVGTSAHQTEGSWNQDGKGPSIWDHFTHTRGSSTADTASDSYVRWNEDVEAVAYLGTHFYAFSLSWPRLFPNGTGSPNGFINQVLQVYDSVPVFGYTAWSLVDGFEWNFGYTMRTGLFHVDFNSTGRNRAPKTTAKFYKSLAHLRYSISPPIWGPGLFCTACQLGRASKPLCKVP
;
A
#
# COMPACT_ATOMS: atom_id res chain seq x y z
N MET A 1 -17.71 -21.78 -11.02
CA MET A 1 -16.65 -20.75 -10.96
C MET A 1 -15.29 -21.45 -11.12
N ALA A 2 -14.28 -20.82 -11.73
CA ALA A 2 -12.97 -21.44 -11.93
C ALA A 2 -12.36 -21.87 -10.57
N LYS A 3 -11.67 -23.02 -10.54
CA LYS A 3 -11.18 -23.70 -9.31
C LYS A 3 -10.18 -22.87 -8.48
N TYR A 4 -9.74 -21.71 -8.99
CA TYR A 4 -8.77 -20.80 -8.37
C TYR A 4 -9.17 -19.32 -8.52
N PHE A 5 -10.47 -19.01 -8.57
CA PHE A 5 -10.92 -17.63 -8.69
C PHE A 5 -10.82 -16.92 -7.32
N LEU A 6 -10.06 -15.83 -7.25
CA LEU A 6 -9.88 -15.02 -6.04
C LEU A 6 -10.64 -13.69 -6.17
N TRP A 7 -11.46 -13.39 -5.17
CA TRP A 7 -12.10 -12.08 -5.01
C TRP A 7 -11.24 -11.19 -4.12
N GLY A 8 -10.93 -9.99 -4.55
CA GLY A 8 -10.16 -9.03 -3.77
C GLY A 8 -10.61 -7.59 -3.98
N VAL A 9 -10.20 -6.73 -3.07
CA VAL A 9 -10.38 -5.27 -3.15
C VAL A 9 -9.02 -4.60 -3.12
N GLY A 10 -8.95 -3.35 -3.59
CA GLY A 10 -7.72 -2.58 -3.47
C GLY A 10 -7.90 -1.08 -3.47
N THR A 11 -6.90 -0.40 -2.92
CA THR A 11 -6.86 1.04 -2.71
C THR A 11 -5.51 1.62 -3.15
N SER A 12 -5.45 2.95 -3.25
CA SER A 12 -4.19 3.65 -3.46
C SER A 12 -4.00 4.74 -2.41
N ALA A 13 -2.75 4.93 -1.99
CA ALA A 13 -2.40 5.74 -0.84
C ALA A 13 -2.91 7.17 -0.96
N HIS A 14 -2.62 7.83 -2.10
CA HIS A 14 -3.03 9.22 -2.30
C HIS A 14 -4.56 9.37 -2.40
N GLN A 15 -5.27 8.33 -2.85
CA GLN A 15 -6.73 8.40 -2.98
C GLN A 15 -7.48 8.13 -1.67
N THR A 16 -6.88 7.43 -0.70
CA THR A 16 -7.60 6.99 0.51
C THR A 16 -6.98 7.44 1.83
N GLU A 17 -5.65 7.52 1.95
CA GLU A 17 -4.98 7.76 3.25
C GLU A 17 -5.32 9.13 3.86
N GLY A 18 -5.23 10.20 3.07
CA GLY A 18 -5.28 11.56 3.62
C GLY A 18 -4.04 11.88 4.45
N SER A 19 -4.21 12.65 5.53
CA SER A 19 -3.15 13.03 6.48
C SER A 19 -1.87 13.48 5.77
N TRP A 20 -2.01 14.35 4.76
CA TRP A 20 -1.00 14.59 3.73
C TRP A 20 0.32 15.18 4.24
N ASN A 21 0.32 15.83 5.41
CA ASN A 21 1.48 16.48 6.01
C ASN A 21 1.75 16.03 7.45
N GLN A 22 1.17 14.90 7.88
CA GLN A 22 1.38 14.36 9.22
C GLN A 22 2.59 13.41 9.27
N ASP A 23 3.12 13.22 10.48
CA ASP A 23 4.19 12.24 10.81
C ASP A 23 5.43 12.31 9.91
N GLY A 24 5.75 13.54 9.48
CA GLY A 24 6.92 13.82 8.67
C GLY A 24 6.80 13.38 7.20
N LYS A 25 5.59 13.07 6.71
CA LYS A 25 5.34 12.81 5.29
C LYS A 25 5.80 14.01 4.44
N GLY A 26 6.59 13.75 3.41
CA GLY A 26 6.94 14.75 2.40
C GLY A 26 5.82 15.06 1.41
N PRO A 27 5.89 16.20 0.70
CA PRO A 27 4.96 16.48 -0.39
C PRO A 27 5.18 15.50 -1.55
N SER A 28 4.08 14.95 -2.06
CA SER A 28 4.06 14.19 -3.30
C SER A 28 3.80 15.10 -4.49
N ILE A 29 4.04 14.54 -5.66
CA ILE A 29 3.68 15.14 -6.94
C ILE A 29 2.18 15.47 -7.00
N TRP A 30 1.35 14.58 -6.47
CA TRP A 30 -0.09 14.75 -6.47
C TRP A 30 -0.56 15.80 -5.48
N ASP A 31 0.13 15.96 -4.34
CA ASP A 31 -0.12 17.06 -3.40
C ASP A 31 0.14 18.40 -4.13
N HIS A 32 1.31 18.56 -4.76
CA HIS A 32 1.61 19.75 -5.56
C HIS A 32 0.60 20.00 -6.67
N PHE A 33 0.20 18.97 -7.41
CA PHE A 33 -0.76 19.10 -8.50
C PHE A 33 -2.15 19.54 -7.98
N THR A 34 -2.66 18.89 -6.94
CA THR A 34 -4.00 19.16 -6.42
C THR A 34 -4.08 20.52 -5.71
N HIS A 35 -3.03 20.94 -4.99
CA HIS A 35 -2.97 22.28 -4.37
C HIS A 35 -2.81 23.43 -5.37
N THR A 36 -2.21 23.18 -6.54
CA THR A 36 -1.96 24.26 -7.53
C THR A 36 -2.97 24.31 -8.66
N ARG A 37 -3.49 23.16 -9.09
CA ARG A 37 -4.30 23.01 -10.30
C ARG A 37 -5.52 22.11 -10.13
N GLY A 38 -5.65 21.43 -8.99
CA GLY A 38 -6.81 20.59 -8.70
C GLY A 38 -8.04 21.43 -8.36
N SER A 39 -9.22 20.87 -8.63
CA SER A 39 -10.48 21.40 -8.13
C SER A 39 -10.71 21.04 -6.66
N SER A 40 -10.02 20.03 -6.15
CA SER A 40 -10.05 19.56 -4.77
C SER A 40 -8.70 18.92 -4.42
N THR A 41 -8.44 18.75 -3.12
CA THR A 41 -7.23 18.14 -2.57
C THR A 41 -7.53 16.78 -1.96
N ALA A 42 -6.50 15.94 -1.84
CA ALA A 42 -6.58 14.68 -1.11
C ALA A 42 -6.03 14.82 0.32
N ASP A 43 -6.10 16.03 0.90
CA ASP A 43 -5.49 16.33 2.20
C ASP A 43 -6.07 15.46 3.31
N THR A 44 -7.39 15.21 3.25
CA THR A 44 -8.12 14.27 4.12
C THR A 44 -8.49 12.98 3.40
N ALA A 45 -8.83 13.02 2.10
CA ALA A 45 -9.31 11.86 1.35
C ALA A 45 -10.43 11.09 2.09
N SER A 46 -10.29 9.77 2.27
CA SER A 46 -11.18 8.93 3.09
C SER A 46 -10.71 8.80 4.54
N ASP A 47 -9.62 9.48 4.91
CA ASP A 47 -9.01 9.47 6.24
C ASP A 47 -8.54 8.07 6.70
N SER A 48 -8.25 7.17 5.74
CA SER A 48 -7.79 5.80 6.01
C SER A 48 -6.48 5.74 6.80
N TYR A 49 -5.69 6.82 6.81
CA TYR A 49 -4.48 6.90 7.64
C TYR A 49 -4.80 6.83 9.14
N VAL A 50 -5.85 7.53 9.55
CA VAL A 50 -6.30 7.59 10.94
C VAL A 50 -7.31 6.47 11.23
N ARG A 51 -8.14 6.12 10.24
CA ARG A 51 -9.28 5.19 10.34
C ARG A 51 -9.00 3.80 9.76
N TRP A 52 -7.74 3.38 9.79
CA TRP A 52 -7.34 2.10 9.22
C TRP A 52 -8.06 0.92 9.89
N ASN A 53 -8.43 1.06 11.16
CA ASN A 53 -9.08 -0.02 11.91
C ASN A 53 -10.49 -0.29 11.35
N GLU A 54 -11.23 0.77 11.04
CA GLU A 54 -12.53 0.67 10.36
C GLU A 54 -12.41 0.07 8.95
N ASP A 55 -11.35 0.42 8.21
CA ASP A 55 -11.08 -0.17 6.88
C ASP A 55 -10.75 -1.66 6.98
N VAL A 56 -9.98 -2.06 8.00
CA VAL A 56 -9.68 -3.47 8.31
C VAL A 56 -10.96 -4.25 8.62
N GLU A 57 -11.84 -3.69 9.44
CA GLU A 57 -13.15 -4.28 9.75
C GLU A 57 -14.02 -4.42 8.49
N ALA A 58 -14.00 -3.42 7.60
CA ALA A 58 -14.72 -3.48 6.33
C ALA A 58 -14.20 -4.59 5.40
N VAL A 59 -12.87 -4.75 5.29
CA VAL A 59 -12.28 -5.86 4.51
C VAL A 59 -12.64 -7.21 5.11
N ALA A 60 -12.60 -7.32 6.44
CA ALA A 60 -13.00 -8.54 7.14
C ALA A 60 -14.48 -8.87 6.91
N TYR A 61 -15.36 -7.87 6.96
CA TYR A 61 -16.78 -8.00 6.69
C TYR A 61 -17.06 -8.51 5.26
N LEU A 62 -16.32 -8.03 4.26
CA LEU A 62 -16.46 -8.47 2.88
C LEU A 62 -16.03 -9.94 2.66
N GLY A 63 -15.19 -10.49 3.54
CA GLY A 63 -14.66 -11.85 3.39
C GLY A 63 -13.82 -12.05 2.13
N THR A 64 -13.17 -10.99 1.64
CA THR A 64 -12.34 -11.07 0.43
C THR A 64 -11.11 -11.96 0.64
N HIS A 65 -10.65 -12.56 -0.45
CA HIS A 65 -9.47 -13.43 -0.44
C HIS A 65 -8.16 -12.64 -0.32
N PHE A 66 -8.16 -11.39 -0.79
CA PHE A 66 -7.02 -10.49 -0.64
C PHE A 66 -7.40 -9.01 -0.63
N TYR A 67 -6.59 -8.23 0.07
CA TYR A 67 -6.54 -6.77 -0.03
C TYR A 67 -5.20 -6.32 -0.65
N ALA A 68 -5.27 -5.49 -1.69
CA ALA A 68 -4.12 -4.92 -2.37
C ALA A 68 -4.06 -3.40 -2.14
N PHE A 69 -2.95 -2.87 -1.65
CA PHE A 69 -2.78 -1.43 -1.45
C PHE A 69 -1.41 -0.95 -1.90
N SER A 70 -1.32 0.35 -2.21
CA SER A 70 -0.06 1.03 -2.45
C SER A 70 0.35 1.81 -1.20
N LEU A 71 1.65 1.85 -0.88
CA LEU A 71 2.25 2.76 0.08
C LEU A 71 2.55 4.14 -0.51
N SER A 72 2.32 5.18 0.28
CA SER A 72 2.76 6.54 -0.02
C SER A 72 4.30 6.64 0.04
N TRP A 73 4.95 6.77 -1.11
CA TRP A 73 6.41 6.92 -1.20
C TRP A 73 6.96 8.06 -0.32
N PRO A 74 6.39 9.28 -0.29
CA PRO A 74 6.92 10.35 0.55
C PRO A 74 6.64 10.15 2.04
N ARG A 75 5.84 9.15 2.45
CA ARG A 75 5.83 8.70 3.85
C ARG A 75 7.08 7.90 4.16
N LEU A 76 7.56 7.06 3.25
CA LEU A 76 8.79 6.29 3.45
C LEU A 76 10.05 7.15 3.31
N PHE A 77 10.07 8.01 2.29
CA PHE A 77 11.17 8.91 1.96
C PHE A 77 10.63 10.33 1.77
N PRO A 78 10.50 11.13 2.84
CA PRO A 78 9.98 12.50 2.76
C PRO A 78 10.74 13.39 1.77
N ASN A 79 12.05 13.18 1.63
CA ASN A 79 12.91 13.88 0.68
C ASN A 79 13.14 13.09 -0.62
N GLY A 80 12.35 12.04 -0.88
CA GLY A 80 12.44 11.14 -2.03
C GLY A 80 13.67 10.21 -2.06
N THR A 81 14.66 10.43 -1.20
CA THR A 81 15.95 9.72 -1.15
C THR A 81 16.40 9.53 0.30
N GLY A 82 17.45 8.72 0.51
CA GLY A 82 18.04 8.47 1.83
C GLY A 82 17.62 7.13 2.44
N SER A 83 17.61 7.06 3.77
CA SER A 83 17.11 5.91 4.52
C SER A 83 15.61 6.03 4.74
N PRO A 84 14.85 4.92 4.66
CA PRO A 84 13.43 4.93 4.94
C PRO A 84 13.19 5.29 6.41
N ASN A 85 12.10 5.98 6.70
CA ASN A 85 11.66 6.12 8.08
C ASN A 85 11.03 4.82 8.60
N GLY A 86 10.64 4.81 9.88
CA GLY A 86 10.02 3.67 10.54
C GLY A 86 8.58 3.37 10.10
N PHE A 87 8.00 4.15 9.17
CA PHE A 87 6.59 4.04 8.78
C PHE A 87 6.21 2.64 8.27
N ILE A 88 7.12 1.96 7.57
CA ILE A 88 6.87 0.62 7.04
C ILE A 88 6.53 -0.39 8.15
N ASN A 89 7.12 -0.27 9.33
CA ASN A 89 6.86 -1.20 10.43
C ASN A 89 5.45 -1.00 11.01
N GLN A 90 4.96 0.23 11.04
CA GLN A 90 3.61 0.55 11.51
C GLN A 90 2.57 -0.04 10.53
N VAL A 91 2.77 0.15 9.23
CA VAL A 91 1.85 -0.38 8.21
C VAL A 91 1.80 -1.90 8.25
N LEU A 92 2.94 -2.58 8.41
CA LEU A 92 2.98 -4.04 8.50
C LEU A 92 2.21 -4.55 9.74
N GLN A 93 2.39 -3.91 10.90
CA GLN A 93 1.67 -4.28 12.13
C GLN A 93 0.15 -4.09 12.02
N VAL A 94 -0.28 -3.01 11.39
CA VAL A 94 -1.71 -2.69 11.17
C VAL A 94 -2.41 -3.80 10.38
N TYR A 95 -1.75 -4.26 9.32
CA TYR A 95 -2.35 -5.17 8.36
C TYR A 95 -2.09 -6.66 8.63
N ASP A 96 -1.38 -7.02 9.70
CA ASP A 96 -1.20 -8.42 10.14
C ASP A 96 -2.53 -9.13 10.44
N SER A 97 -3.60 -8.38 10.69
CA SER A 97 -4.94 -8.89 11.01
C SER A 97 -5.82 -9.19 9.78
N VAL A 98 -5.39 -8.80 8.57
CA VAL A 98 -6.15 -8.93 7.32
C VAL A 98 -5.34 -9.72 6.29
N PRO A 99 -5.95 -10.51 5.39
CA PRO A 99 -5.24 -11.16 4.30
C PRO A 99 -4.71 -10.13 3.29
N VAL A 100 -3.58 -9.52 3.60
CA VAL A 100 -2.83 -8.66 2.68
C VAL A 100 -2.00 -9.52 1.76
N PHE A 101 -2.30 -9.42 0.46
CA PHE A 101 -1.62 -10.22 -0.56
C PHE A 101 -0.34 -9.55 -1.07
N GLY A 102 -0.26 -8.22 -0.99
CA GLY A 102 0.98 -7.54 -1.34
C GLY A 102 0.89 -6.03 -1.44
N TYR A 103 2.07 -5.42 -1.39
CA TYR A 103 2.31 -4.02 -1.70
C TYR A 103 2.60 -3.87 -3.19
N THR A 104 1.98 -2.88 -3.82
CA THR A 104 2.27 -2.48 -5.20
C THR A 104 2.94 -1.11 -5.24
N ALA A 105 4.11 -1.03 -5.89
CA ALA A 105 4.59 0.26 -6.38
C ALA A 105 3.66 0.76 -7.49
N TRP A 106 3.38 2.06 -7.49
CA TRP A 106 2.49 2.69 -8.48
C TRP A 106 2.92 2.42 -9.93
N SER A 107 4.22 2.38 -10.19
CA SER A 107 4.74 2.09 -11.53
C SER A 107 6.13 1.46 -11.47
N LEU A 108 6.32 0.41 -12.27
CA LEU A 108 7.62 -0.23 -12.44
C LEU A 108 8.61 0.69 -13.18
N VAL A 109 8.13 1.40 -14.21
CA VAL A 109 8.94 2.26 -15.09
C VAL A 109 8.37 3.66 -15.13
N ASP A 110 9.19 4.64 -15.48
CA ASP A 110 8.71 6.01 -15.72
C ASP A 110 7.64 6.03 -16.80
N GLY A 111 6.48 6.60 -16.45
CA GLY A 111 5.30 6.69 -17.29
C GLY A 111 5.02 8.10 -17.78
N PHE A 112 3.90 8.24 -18.50
CA PHE A 112 3.33 9.53 -18.86
C PHE A 112 2.40 9.99 -17.74
N GLU A 113 2.70 11.14 -17.12
CA GLU A 113 1.95 11.69 -15.98
C GLU A 113 1.10 12.89 -16.40
N TRP A 114 0.02 12.61 -17.14
CA TRP A 114 -1.01 13.58 -17.55
C TRP A 114 -0.42 14.94 -18.02
N ASN A 115 -0.72 16.02 -17.30
CA ASN A 115 -0.30 17.38 -17.61
C ASN A 115 1.21 17.62 -17.53
N PHE A 116 1.96 16.71 -16.90
CA PHE A 116 3.41 16.79 -16.82
C PHE A 116 4.11 15.90 -17.86
N GLY A 117 3.36 15.10 -18.61
CA GLY A 117 3.89 14.21 -19.63
C GLY A 117 5.03 13.33 -19.11
N TYR A 118 6.14 13.28 -19.84
CA TYR A 118 7.32 12.50 -19.46
C TYR A 118 8.32 13.27 -18.59
N THR A 119 7.99 14.47 -18.11
CA THR A 119 8.93 15.23 -17.26
C THR A 119 9.00 14.65 -15.85
N MET A 120 7.92 14.02 -15.39
CA MET A 120 7.89 13.35 -14.09
C MET A 120 8.34 11.91 -14.20
N ARG A 121 9.20 11.53 -13.28
CA ARG A 121 9.90 10.24 -13.27
C ARG A 121 9.50 9.45 -12.02
N THR A 122 8.26 8.96 -12.00
CA THR A 122 7.59 8.31 -10.85
C THR A 122 7.89 6.81 -10.70
N GLY A 123 8.41 6.16 -11.74
CA GLY A 123 8.63 4.71 -11.74
C GLY A 123 9.89 4.29 -10.99
N LEU A 124 9.96 3.01 -10.60
CA LEU A 124 11.16 2.41 -9.99
C LEU A 124 12.36 2.40 -10.95
N PHE A 125 12.10 2.26 -12.25
CA PHE A 125 13.11 2.29 -13.30
C PHE A 125 13.01 3.58 -14.11
N HIS A 126 14.16 4.23 -14.30
CA HIS A 126 14.28 5.32 -15.24
C HIS A 126 14.19 4.79 -16.66
N VAL A 127 13.41 5.44 -17.51
CA VAL A 127 13.36 5.18 -18.96
C VAL A 127 13.95 6.37 -19.69
N ASP A 128 14.98 6.14 -20.50
CA ASP A 128 15.52 7.16 -21.38
C ASP A 128 14.67 7.27 -22.66
N PHE A 129 13.76 8.24 -22.66
CA PHE A 129 12.86 8.52 -23.78
C PHE A 129 13.55 9.17 -24.98
N ASN A 130 14.79 9.65 -24.83
CA ASN A 130 15.57 10.21 -25.94
C ASN A 130 16.34 9.11 -26.69
N SER A 131 16.59 7.97 -26.05
CA SER A 131 17.17 6.80 -26.71
C SER A 131 16.14 6.05 -27.56
N THR A 132 16.50 5.68 -28.79
CA THR A 132 15.67 4.84 -29.68
C THR A 132 15.36 3.47 -29.05
N GLY A 133 16.28 2.95 -28.23
CA GLY A 133 16.13 1.69 -27.51
C GLY A 133 15.29 1.76 -26.22
N ARG A 134 14.90 2.97 -25.76
CA ARG A 134 14.24 3.19 -24.46
C ARG A 134 14.96 2.49 -23.31
N ASN A 135 16.26 2.77 -23.17
CA ASN A 135 17.09 2.11 -22.17
C ASN A 135 16.53 2.32 -20.75
N ARG A 136 16.58 1.26 -19.93
CA ARG A 136 16.06 1.27 -18.55
C ARG A 136 17.19 1.18 -17.54
N ALA A 137 17.18 2.06 -16.55
CA ALA A 137 18.15 2.06 -15.46
C ALA A 137 17.45 1.98 -14.10
N PRO A 138 17.87 1.08 -13.18
CA PRO A 138 17.26 1.00 -11.86
C PRO A 138 17.59 2.24 -11.05
N LYS A 139 16.57 2.89 -10.47
CA LYS A 139 16.78 3.99 -9.52
C LYS A 139 17.20 3.45 -8.15
N THR A 140 17.63 4.34 -7.27
CA THR A 140 17.85 4.03 -5.84
C THR A 140 16.60 3.41 -5.21
N THR A 141 15.42 3.86 -5.61
CA THR A 141 14.11 3.36 -5.20
C THR A 141 13.89 1.89 -5.61
N ALA A 142 14.30 1.49 -6.82
CA ALA A 142 14.26 0.08 -7.24
C ALA A 142 15.14 -0.83 -6.39
N LYS A 143 16.32 -0.35 -5.99
CA LYS A 143 17.23 -1.11 -5.10
C LYS A 143 16.60 -1.31 -3.72
N PHE A 144 15.95 -0.28 -3.19
CA PHE A 144 15.22 -0.38 -1.93
C PHE A 144 14.00 -1.30 -2.01
N TYR A 145 13.18 -1.16 -3.06
CA TYR A 145 12.04 -2.04 -3.32
C TYR A 145 12.48 -3.50 -3.41
N LYS A 146 13.63 -3.77 -4.05
CA LYS A 146 14.26 -5.09 -4.05
C LYS A 146 14.58 -5.58 -2.64
N SER A 147 15.17 -4.74 -1.77
CA SER A 147 15.43 -5.11 -0.37
C SER A 147 14.15 -5.40 0.41
N LEU A 148 13.08 -4.62 0.21
CA LEU A 148 11.77 -4.89 0.81
C LEU A 148 11.17 -6.22 0.34
N ALA A 149 11.20 -6.48 -0.97
CA ALA A 149 10.68 -7.72 -1.54
C ALA A 149 11.45 -8.97 -1.07
N HIS A 150 12.72 -8.80 -0.68
CA HIS A 150 13.54 -9.87 -0.09
C HIS A 150 13.47 -9.91 1.44
N LEU A 151 12.84 -8.93 2.09
CA LEU A 151 12.57 -8.95 3.52
C LEU A 151 11.60 -10.10 3.79
N ARG A 152 12.15 -11.27 4.16
CA ARG A 152 11.34 -12.45 4.46
C ARG A 152 10.52 -12.18 5.72
N TYR A 153 9.26 -11.83 5.54
CA TYR A 153 8.25 -12.31 6.47
C TYR A 153 8.04 -13.79 6.17
N SER A 154 8.16 -14.63 7.19
CA SER A 154 7.66 -16.01 7.14
C SER A 154 6.14 -15.93 7.01
N ILE A 155 5.66 -15.68 5.80
CA ILE A 155 4.26 -15.91 5.45
C ILE A 155 4.14 -17.43 5.47
N SER A 156 3.69 -17.98 6.59
CA SER A 156 3.03 -19.28 6.56
C SER A 156 1.97 -19.19 5.47
N PRO A 157 1.92 -20.13 4.51
CA PRO A 157 0.95 -20.06 3.42
C PRO A 157 -0.44 -19.83 4.02
N PRO A 158 -1.25 -18.94 3.44
CA PRO A 158 -2.58 -18.68 3.96
C PRO A 158 -3.30 -20.02 4.11
N ILE A 159 -3.85 -20.24 5.31
CA ILE A 159 -4.40 -21.52 5.76
C ILE A 159 -5.74 -21.73 5.03
N TRP A 160 -5.70 -21.95 3.72
CA TRP A 160 -6.86 -22.25 2.90
C TRP A 160 -7.24 -23.73 3.07
N GLY A 161 -7.67 -24.06 4.28
CA GLY A 161 -8.35 -25.32 4.59
C GLY A 161 -9.82 -25.02 4.89
N PRO A 162 -10.78 -25.80 4.37
CA PRO A 162 -12.19 -25.65 4.70
C PRO A 162 -12.40 -26.10 6.15
N GLY A 163 -12.20 -25.21 7.12
CA GLY A 163 -12.35 -25.59 8.54
C GLY A 163 -11.88 -24.61 9.62
N LEU A 164 -11.53 -23.36 9.32
CA LEU A 164 -11.06 -22.41 10.33
C LEU A 164 -11.96 -21.17 10.44
N PHE A 165 -13.23 -21.40 10.81
CA PHE A 165 -13.79 -20.53 11.85
C PHE A 165 -13.17 -21.02 13.16
N CYS A 166 -12.54 -20.12 13.93
CA CYS A 166 -11.96 -20.35 15.26
C CYS A 166 -10.46 -20.68 15.30
N THR A 167 -9.62 -19.65 15.14
CA THR A 167 -8.22 -19.66 15.64
C THR A 167 -7.95 -18.56 16.67
N ALA A 168 -8.98 -18.06 17.34
CA ALA A 168 -8.79 -17.24 18.56
C ALA A 168 -8.60 -18.11 19.82
N CYS A 169 -8.56 -19.45 19.70
CA CYS A 169 -8.56 -20.37 20.85
C CYS A 169 -7.20 -21.04 21.15
N GLN A 170 -6.12 -20.74 20.41
CA GLN A 170 -4.81 -21.41 20.62
C GLN A 170 -3.71 -20.55 21.28
N LEU A 171 -3.99 -19.29 21.59
CA LEU A 171 -3.14 -18.49 22.47
C LEU A 171 -3.96 -18.15 23.69
N GLY A 172 -3.82 -18.92 24.78
CA GLY A 172 -4.61 -18.82 26.02
C GLY A 172 -4.48 -17.49 26.77
N ARG A 173 -4.93 -16.39 26.16
CA ARG A 173 -5.00 -15.03 26.70
C ARG A 173 -6.19 -14.27 26.11
N ALA A 174 -7.41 -14.74 26.38
CA ALA A 174 -8.59 -13.87 26.39
C ALA A 174 -9.72 -14.56 27.15
N SER A 175 -10.03 -14.04 28.33
CA SER A 175 -11.27 -14.39 29.04
C SER A 175 -12.45 -13.68 28.38
N LYS A 176 -13.40 -14.50 27.90
CA LYS A 176 -14.81 -14.24 27.53
C LYS A 176 -15.12 -14.05 26.03
N PRO A 177 -16.14 -14.76 25.51
CA PRO A 177 -16.58 -14.66 24.13
C PRO A 177 -17.63 -13.54 23.98
N LEU A 178 -17.41 -12.63 23.02
CA LEU A 178 -18.46 -11.81 22.44
C LEU A 178 -18.73 -12.31 21.02
N CYS A 179 -19.49 -13.42 20.94
CA CYS A 179 -20.14 -13.84 19.71
C CYS A 179 -21.64 -13.88 19.96
N LYS A 180 -22.33 -12.75 19.74
CA LYS A 180 -23.76 -12.72 19.38
C LYS A 180 -24.09 -11.39 18.69
N VAL A 181 -24.26 -11.42 17.38
CA VAL A 181 -25.18 -10.54 16.65
C VAL A 181 -25.69 -11.28 15.41
N PRO A 182 -26.90 -10.95 14.92
CA PRO A 182 -28.10 -11.77 14.90
C PRO A 182 -28.15 -12.84 13.80
#